data_AF-A0A2V6ETA0-F1
#
_entry.id   AF-A0A2V6ETA0-F1
#
_cell.length_a   1.000
_cell.length_b   1.000
_cell.length_c   1.000
_cell.angle_alpha   90.00
_cell.angle_beta   90.00
_cell.angle_gamma   90.00
#
_symmetry.space_group_name_H-M   'P 1'
#
loop_
_entity.id
_entity.type
_entity.pdbx_description
1 polymer ?
#
loop_
_entity_poly.entity_id
_entity_poly.type
_entity_poly.pdbx_seq_one_letter_code
_entity_poly.pdbx_strand_id
1 'polypeptide(L)'
;MVTRNRLRAALTAIGLYIGAALLIGYFGVNAYTGAHGLKAKQDLSQQLDELSKELARLKLERTSWEHRVSLLRADRLDPDMLDERARAMLDYVHPNDLVLTRKPR
;
A
#
# COMPACT_ATOMS: atom_id res chain seq x y z
N MET A 1 53.17 46.00 31.08
CA MET A 1 52.86 45.44 29.74
C MET A 1 52.23 44.04 29.79
N VAL A 2 51.35 43.71 30.76
CA VAL A 2 50.78 42.34 30.90
C VAL A 2 49.25 42.27 30.77
N THR A 3 48.55 43.42 30.72
CA THR A 3 47.08 43.47 30.63
C THR A 3 46.51 43.09 29.25
N ARG A 4 47.22 43.41 28.16
CA ARG A 4 46.74 43.12 26.79
C ARG A 4 46.65 41.63 26.47
N ASN A 5 47.51 40.80 27.06
CA ASN A 5 47.55 39.36 26.75
C ASN A 5 46.39 38.60 27.41
N ARG A 6 46.00 38.99 28.61
CA ARG A 6 44.85 38.40 29.32
C ARG A 6 43.52 38.75 28.65
N LEU A 7 43.38 39.97 28.13
CA LEU A 7 42.18 40.38 27.39
C LEU A 7 42.02 39.59 26.08
N ARG A 8 43.11 39.39 25.34
CA ARG A 8 43.12 38.55 24.12
C ARG A 8 42.81 37.09 24.43
N ALA A 9 43.33 36.54 25.53
CA ALA A 9 43.01 35.19 25.98
C ALA A 9 41.53 35.03 26.39
N ALA A 10 40.96 36.02 27.09
CA ALA A 10 39.54 36.01 27.42
C ALA A 10 38.64 36.12 26.18
N LEU A 11 38.99 37.00 25.24
CA LEU A 11 38.25 37.17 23.98
C LEU A 11 38.29 35.92 23.10
N THR A 12 39.42 35.23 23.03
CA THR A 12 39.56 33.97 22.28
C THR A 12 38.76 32.84 22.93
N ALA A 13 38.76 32.74 24.26
CA ALA A 13 37.92 31.78 24.98
C ALA A 13 36.42 32.04 24.76
N ILE A 14 35.98 33.30 24.88
CA ILE A 14 34.58 33.68 24.63
C ILE A 14 34.20 33.38 23.16
N GLY A 15 35.06 33.72 22.21
CA GLY A 15 34.84 33.41 20.79
C GLY A 15 34.71 31.91 20.53
N LEU A 16 35.53 31.08 21.19
CA LEU A 16 35.45 29.62 21.11
C LEU A 16 34.11 29.10 21.63
N TYR A 17 33.66 29.56 22.81
CA TYR A 17 32.39 29.13 23.38
C TYR A 17 31.18 29.57 22.54
N ILE A 18 31.19 30.79 22.01
CA ILE A 18 30.14 31.27 21.11
C ILE A 18 30.12 30.46 19.82
N GLY A 19 31.29 30.20 19.23
CA GLY A 19 31.40 29.36 18.03
C GLY A 19 30.88 27.94 18.26
N ALA A 20 31.21 27.34 19.40
CA ALA A 20 30.72 26.02 19.79
C ALA A 20 29.19 26.03 19.99
N ALA A 21 28.64 27.04 20.66
CA ALA A 21 27.19 27.18 20.86
C ALA A 21 26.43 27.34 19.54
N LEU A 22 26.98 28.13 18.59
CA LEU A 22 26.40 28.28 17.25
C LEU A 22 26.43 26.98 16.46
N LEU A 23 27.54 26.23 16.51
CA LEU A 23 27.63 24.92 15.87
C LEU A 23 26.61 23.94 16.46
N ILE A 24 26.52 23.83 17.78
CA ILE A 24 25.56 22.95 18.45
C ILE A 24 24.13 23.35 18.09
N GLY A 25 23.80 24.65 18.11
CA GLY A 25 22.49 25.15 17.71
C GLY A 25 22.15 24.83 16.24
N TYR A 26 23.11 25.04 15.34
CA TYR A 26 22.96 24.72 13.92
C TYR A 26 22.70 23.23 13.71
N PHE A 27 23.53 22.36 14.31
CA PHE A 27 23.33 20.91 14.23
C PHE A 27 22.03 20.45 14.91
N GLY A 28 21.63 21.07 16.02
CA GLY A 28 20.36 20.78 16.69
C GLY A 28 19.15 21.11 15.83
N VAL A 29 19.13 22.29 15.21
CA VAL A 29 18.05 22.69 14.28
C VAL A 29 18.06 21.81 13.02
N ASN A 30 19.23 21.49 12.49
CA ASN A 30 19.35 20.67 11.29
C ASN A 30 19.00 19.19 11.56
N ALA A 31 19.23 18.69 12.78
CA ALA A 31 18.74 17.37 13.20
C ALA A 31 17.20 17.32 13.31
N TYR A 32 16.56 18.44 13.67
CA TYR A 32 15.11 18.53 13.75
C TYR A 32 14.44 18.76 12.39
N THR A 33 15.06 19.57 11.52
CA THR A 33 14.50 20.02 10.23
C THR A 33 15.02 19.22 9.03
N GLY A 34 16.15 18.51 9.17
CA GLY A 34 16.78 17.78 8.08
C GLY A 34 15.96 16.59 7.58
N ALA A 35 16.25 16.14 6.36
CA ALA A 35 15.55 15.06 5.66
C ALA A 35 15.54 13.69 6.38
N HIS A 36 16.34 13.53 7.43
CA HIS A 36 16.39 12.34 8.29
C HIS A 36 15.88 12.60 9.72
N GLY A 37 15.29 13.77 9.98
CA GLY A 37 14.71 14.12 11.27
C GLY A 37 13.49 13.28 11.60
N LEU A 38 13.12 13.24 12.89
CA LEU A 38 11.99 12.46 13.41
C LEU A 38 10.68 12.64 12.63
N LYS A 39 10.44 13.85 12.08
CA LYS A 39 9.26 14.16 11.27
C LYS A 39 9.22 13.45 9.92
N ALA A 40 10.36 13.33 9.23
CA ALA A 40 10.43 12.63 7.94
C ALA A 40 10.10 11.14 8.11
N LYS A 41 10.55 10.54 9.23
CA LYS A 41 10.20 9.16 9.57
C LYS A 41 8.71 8.98 9.88
N GLN A 42 8.08 9.97 10.54
CA GLN A 42 6.65 9.93 10.82
C GLN A 42 5.82 10.06 9.54
N ASP A 43 6.15 11.00 8.67
CA ASP A 43 5.44 11.21 7.40
C ASP A 43 5.58 9.97 6.48
N LEU A 44 6.79 9.42 6.37
CA LEU A 44 7.02 8.19 5.61
C LEU A 44 6.28 6.99 6.22
N SER A 45 6.18 6.90 7.54
CA SER A 45 5.41 5.84 8.21
C SER A 45 3.92 5.97 7.95
N GLN A 46 3.38 7.20 7.86
CA GLN A 46 1.98 7.43 7.53
C GLN A 46 1.69 7.05 6.08
N GLN A 47 2.55 7.44 5.15
CA GLN A 47 2.44 7.04 3.74
C GLN A 47 2.54 5.51 3.58
N LEU A 48 3.44 4.85 4.31
CA LEU A 48 3.54 3.40 4.29
C LEU A 48 2.26 2.72 4.80
N ASP A 49 1.64 3.24 5.85
CA ASP A 49 0.39 2.69 6.39
C ASP A 49 -0.78 2.88 5.40
N GLU A 50 -0.87 4.05 4.77
CA GLU A 50 -1.87 4.34 3.74
C GLU A 50 -1.72 3.43 2.51
N LEU A 51 -0.52 3.34 1.95
CA LEU A 51 -0.23 2.46 0.81
C LEU A 51 -0.46 0.98 1.17
N SER A 52 -0.13 0.57 2.39
CA SER A 52 -0.37 -0.81 2.84
C SER A 52 -1.85 -1.16 2.91
N LYS A 53 -2.69 -0.22 3.37
CA LYS A 53 -4.16 -0.37 3.38
C LYS A 53 -4.72 -0.43 1.97
N GLU A 54 -4.24 0.43 1.07
CA GLU A 54 -4.65 0.42 -0.32
C GLU A 54 -4.29 -0.91 -1.00
N LEU A 55 -3.06 -1.38 -0.79
CA LEU A 55 -2.58 -2.67 -1.29
C LEU A 55 -3.44 -3.82 -0.76
N ALA A 56 -3.78 -3.83 0.53
CA ALA A 56 -4.65 -4.85 1.11
C ALA A 56 -6.04 -4.86 0.45
N ARG A 57 -6.62 -3.69 0.22
CA ARG A 57 -7.90 -3.55 -0.49
C ARG A 57 -7.83 -4.08 -1.92
N LEU A 58 -6.81 -3.67 -2.67
CA LEU A 58 -6.58 -4.11 -4.06
C LEU A 58 -6.35 -5.62 -4.15
N LYS A 59 -5.63 -6.22 -3.18
CA LYS A 59 -5.47 -7.67 -3.11
C LYS A 59 -6.79 -8.39 -2.90
N LEU A 60 -7.63 -7.91 -1.99
CA LEU A 60 -8.97 -8.50 -1.79
C LEU A 60 -9.80 -8.42 -3.06
N GLU A 61 -9.81 -7.27 -3.72
CA GLU A 61 -10.51 -7.09 -4.98
C GLU A 61 -9.98 -8.04 -6.06
N ARG A 62 -8.64 -8.14 -6.22
CA ARG A 62 -8.00 -9.10 -7.12
C ARG A 62 -8.46 -10.53 -6.84
N THR A 63 -8.43 -10.98 -5.58
CA THR A 63 -8.86 -12.36 -5.25
C THR A 63 -10.34 -12.60 -5.58
N SER A 64 -11.20 -11.59 -5.42
CA SER A 64 -12.61 -11.70 -5.79
C SER A 64 -12.80 -11.83 -7.31
N TRP A 65 -12.02 -11.07 -8.09
CA TRP A 65 -12.03 -11.15 -9.55
C TRP A 65 -11.41 -12.43 -10.05
N GLU A 66 -10.31 -12.90 -9.45
CA GLU A 66 -9.71 -14.19 -9.77
C GLU A 66 -10.67 -15.34 -9.53
N HIS A 67 -11.44 -15.29 -8.44
CA HIS A 67 -12.48 -16.27 -8.19
C HIS A 67 -13.58 -16.23 -9.28
N ARG A 68 -14.08 -15.04 -9.63
CA ARG A 68 -15.08 -14.88 -10.70
C ARG A 68 -14.55 -15.34 -12.06
N VAL A 69 -13.33 -14.99 -12.41
CA VAL A 69 -12.67 -15.43 -13.64
C VAL A 69 -12.46 -16.94 -13.62
N SER A 70 -12.13 -17.55 -12.47
CA SER A 70 -12.01 -19.00 -12.35
C SER A 70 -13.34 -19.73 -12.61
N LEU A 71 -14.46 -19.12 -12.24
CA LEU A 71 -15.81 -19.63 -12.53
C LEU A 71 -16.19 -19.43 -14.01
N LEU A 72 -15.59 -18.45 -14.70
CA LEU A 72 -15.84 -18.16 -16.11
C LEU A 72 -14.83 -18.81 -17.07
N ARG A 73 -13.72 -19.36 -16.56
CA ARG A 73 -12.70 -20.01 -17.39
C ARG A 73 -13.25 -21.32 -17.95
N ALA A 74 -13.48 -21.29 -19.26
CA ALA A 74 -13.92 -22.42 -20.08
C ALA A 74 -12.95 -23.63 -20.11
N ASP A 75 -11.73 -23.52 -19.58
CA ASP A 75 -10.82 -24.67 -19.38
C ASP A 75 -11.38 -25.72 -18.41
N ARG A 76 -12.37 -25.34 -17.59
CA ARG A 76 -13.23 -26.26 -16.82
C ARG A 76 -14.70 -25.95 -17.08
N LEU A 77 -15.08 -25.76 -18.34
CA LEU A 77 -16.49 -25.72 -18.69
C LEU A 77 -17.06 -27.12 -18.43
N ASP A 78 -17.94 -27.22 -17.43
CA ASP A 78 -18.56 -28.48 -17.06
C ASP A 78 -19.30 -29.05 -18.28
N PRO A 79 -18.97 -30.27 -18.74
CA PRO A 79 -19.67 -30.93 -19.84
C PRO A 79 -21.19 -30.95 -19.63
N ASP A 80 -21.65 -31.03 -18.38
CA ASP A 80 -23.07 -31.06 -18.04
C ASP A 80 -23.73 -29.69 -18.29
N MET A 81 -23.04 -28.59 -17.98
CA MET A 81 -23.54 -27.24 -18.27
C MET A 81 -23.63 -26.97 -19.78
N LEU A 82 -22.71 -27.54 -20.57
CA LEU A 82 -22.78 -27.50 -22.04
C LEU A 82 -23.95 -28.34 -22.57
N ASP A 83 -24.15 -29.54 -22.03
CA ASP A 83 -25.24 -30.42 -22.45
C ASP A 83 -26.62 -29.81 -22.12
N GLU A 84 -26.79 -29.22 -20.93
CA GLU A 84 -28.01 -28.48 -20.58
C GLU A 84 -28.27 -27.31 -21.54
N ARG A 85 -27.24 -26.53 -21.88
CA ARG A 85 -27.39 -25.40 -22.81
C ARG A 85 -27.71 -25.86 -24.23
N ALA A 86 -27.08 -26.94 -24.68
CA ALA A 86 -27.37 -27.55 -25.97
C ALA A 86 -28.80 -28.09 -26.03
N ARG A 87 -29.25 -28.82 -25.00
CA ARG A 87 -30.64 -29.31 -24.88
C ARG A 87 -31.65 -28.18 -24.89
N ALA A 88 -31.40 -27.11 -24.12
CA ALA A 88 -32.28 -25.96 -24.06
C ALA A 88 -32.34 -25.15 -25.37
N MET A 89 -31.23 -25.05 -26.11
CA MET A 89 -31.21 -24.33 -27.40
C MET A 89 -31.77 -25.14 -28.56
N LEU A 90 -31.55 -26.46 -28.55
CA LEU A 90 -31.92 -27.35 -29.66
C LEU A 90 -33.28 -28.02 -29.44
N ASP A 91 -33.99 -27.71 -28.34
CA ASP A 91 -35.19 -28.43 -27.89
C ASP A 91 -34.96 -29.96 -27.88
N TYR A 92 -33.75 -30.36 -27.52
CA TYR A 92 -33.32 -31.76 -27.54
C TYR A 92 -33.55 -32.41 -26.18
N VAL A 93 -34.20 -33.58 -26.18
CA VAL A 93 -34.53 -34.37 -24.99
C VAL A 93 -33.95 -35.77 -25.16
N HIS A 94 -33.27 -36.28 -24.13
CA HIS A 94 -32.70 -37.62 -24.18
C HIS A 94 -33.82 -38.68 -24.06
N PRO A 95 -33.73 -39.85 -24.72
CA PRO A 95 -34.75 -40.90 -24.66
C PRO A 95 -35.15 -41.40 -23.26
N ASN A 96 -34.31 -41.13 -22.25
CA ASN A 96 -34.52 -41.53 -20.86
C ASN A 96 -35.02 -40.37 -19.97
N ASP A 97 -35.24 -39.18 -20.53
CA ASP A 97 -35.70 -38.01 -19.79
C ASP A 97 -37.23 -38.06 -19.58
N LEU A 98 -37.69 -37.65 -18.40
CA LEU A 98 -39.11 -37.62 -18.06
C LEU A 98 -39.76 -36.33 -18.59
N VAL A 99 -40.57 -36.43 -19.64
CA VAL A 99 -41.30 -35.27 -20.19
C VAL A 99 -42.66 -35.12 -19.52
N LEU A 100 -42.92 -33.95 -18.92
CA LEU A 100 -44.19 -33.64 -18.26
C LEU A 100 -44.97 -32.59 -19.06
N THR A 101 -45.97 -33.03 -19.81
CA THR A 101 -46.84 -32.15 -20.59
C THR A 101 -47.84 -31.44 -19.67
N ARG A 102 -47.68 -30.13 -19.46
CA ARG A 102 -48.66 -29.33 -18.71
C ARG A 102 -49.89 -29.06 -19.57
N LYS A 103 -51.07 -29.25 -18.98
CA LYS A 103 -52.36 -28.90 -19.61
C LYS A 103 -52.41 -27.38 -19.83
N PRO A 104 -52.73 -26.89 -21.04
CA PRO A 104 -52.86 -25.45 -21.28
C PRO A 104 -54.02 -24.91 -20.44
N ARG A 105 -53.82 -23.72 -19.86
CA ARG A 105 -54.87 -22.97 -19.19
C ARG A 105 -55.75 -22.28 -20.21
#